data_AF-A0A3D2MDI1-F1
#
_entry.id   AF-A0A3D2MDI1-F1
#
_cell.length_a   1.000
_cell.length_b   1.000
_cell.length_c   1.000
_cell.angle_alpha   90.00
_cell.angle_beta   90.00
_cell.angle_gamma   90.00
#
_symmetry.space_group_name_H-M   'P 1'
#
loop_
_entity.id
_entity.type
_entity.pdbx_description
1 polymer ?
#
loop_
_entity_poly.entity_id
_entity_poly.type
_entity_poly.pdbx_seq_one_letter_code
_entity_poly.pdbx_strand_id
1 'polypeptide(L)'
;MILNGKDVSDEEFFNRIVPIDNNFKKYMVSFIIPEAVAFYLKDCFYKDCLCDSPLYNHINSTFDMLCCYQESIDDMIPKIKEILLIKYNLKIKNDNPLIFEKNNKH
;
A
#
# COMPACT_ATOMS: atom_id res chain seq x y z
N MET A 1 -6.43 -0.21 21.29
CA MET A 1 -5.39 -0.77 20.39
C MET A 1 -4.24 -1.22 21.27
N ILE A 2 -3.67 -2.40 21.06
CA ILE A 2 -2.54 -2.91 21.86
C ILE A 2 -1.26 -2.78 21.03
N LEU A 3 -0.25 -2.11 21.58
CA LEU A 3 1.10 -2.05 21.03
C LEU A 3 2.09 -2.62 22.05
N ASN A 4 2.91 -3.58 21.62
CA ASN A 4 3.91 -4.23 22.47
C ASN A 4 3.33 -4.78 23.79
N GLY A 5 2.12 -5.35 23.73
CA GLY A 5 1.45 -5.95 24.89
C GLY A 5 0.86 -4.94 25.88
N LYS A 6 0.75 -3.66 25.51
CA LYS A 6 0.12 -2.61 26.34
C LYS A 6 -0.97 -1.88 25.57
N ASP A 7 -2.04 -1.50 26.27
CA ASP A 7 -3.03 -0.59 25.72
C ASP A 7 -2.43 0.78 25.43
N VAL A 8 -2.76 1.30 24.26
CA VAL A 8 -2.35 2.62 23.77
C VAL A 8 -3.30 3.67 24.31
N SER A 9 -2.78 4.74 24.91
CA SER A 9 -3.61 5.89 25.32
C SER A 9 -4.10 6.68 24.11
N ASP A 10 -5.14 7.49 24.28
CA ASP A 10 -5.64 8.34 23.19
C ASP A 10 -4.54 9.28 22.66
N GLU A 11 -3.78 9.92 23.55
CA GLU A 11 -2.66 10.78 23.17
C GLU A 11 -1.64 10.02 22.31
N GLU A 12 -1.26 8.81 22.73
CA GLU A 12 -0.31 7.98 21.99
C GLU A 12 -0.88 7.55 20.63
N PHE A 13 -2.17 7.22 20.57
CA PHE A 13 -2.86 6.89 19.32
C PHE A 13 -2.84 8.07 18.33
N PHE A 14 -3.23 9.27 18.78
CA PHE A 14 -3.24 10.45 17.93
C PHE A 14 -1.83 10.91 17.52
N ASN A 15 -0.82 10.73 18.37
CA ASN A 15 0.54 11.14 18.08
C ASN A 15 1.34 10.13 17.24
N ARG A 16 1.07 8.83 17.36
CA ARG A 16 1.83 7.78 16.67
C ARG A 16 1.09 7.13 15.52
N ILE A 17 -0.21 6.88 15.66
CA ILE A 17 -0.98 6.05 14.71
C ILE A 17 -1.68 6.89 13.65
N VAL A 18 -2.33 7.99 14.03
CA VAL A 18 -3.00 8.88 13.05
C VAL A 18 -2.05 9.43 11.99
N PRO A 19 -0.79 9.82 12.31
CA PRO A 19 0.17 10.23 11.29
C PRO A 19 0.52 9.12 10.29
N ILE A 20 0.52 7.85 10.71
CA ILE A 20 0.79 6.71 9.81
C ILE A 20 -0.32 6.63 8.75
N ASP A 21 -1.59 6.66 9.16
CA ASP A 21 -2.72 6.63 8.23
C ASP A 21 -2.69 7.82 7.26
N ASN A 22 -2.44 9.03 7.76
CA ASN A 22 -2.33 10.22 6.91
C ASN A 22 -1.15 10.14 5.93
N ASN A 23 0.00 9.63 6.36
CA ASN A 23 1.16 9.44 5.49
C ASN A 23 0.91 8.36 4.44
N PHE A 24 0.23 7.27 4.81
CA PHE A 24 -0.14 6.22 3.87
C PHE A 24 -1.13 6.73 2.81
N LYS A 25 -2.17 7.47 3.21
CA LYS A 25 -3.11 8.11 2.28
C LYS A 25 -2.40 9.04 1.30
N LYS A 26 -1.47 9.88 1.78
CA LYS A 26 -0.65 10.74 0.92
C LYS A 26 0.20 9.91 -0.05
N TYR A 27 0.86 8.86 0.43
CA TYR A 27 1.66 7.98 -0.42
C TYR A 27 0.83 7.33 -1.53
N MET A 28 -0.36 6.81 -1.19
CA MET A 28 -1.28 6.21 -2.16
C MET A 28 -1.67 7.21 -3.25
N VAL A 29 -2.09 8.41 -2.87
CA VAL A 29 -2.50 9.47 -3.81
C VAL A 29 -1.34 9.99 -4.65
N SER A 30 -0.12 10.06 -4.09
CA SER A 30 1.04 10.58 -4.81
C SER A 30 1.71 9.58 -5.75
N PHE A 31 1.67 8.29 -5.45
CA PHE A 31 2.48 7.30 -6.16
C PHE A 31 1.69 6.11 -6.70
N ILE A 32 0.80 5.52 -5.89
CA ILE A 32 0.17 4.24 -6.25
C ILE A 32 -1.07 4.42 -7.14
N ILE A 33 -2.00 5.26 -6.70
CA ILE A 33 -3.27 5.51 -7.40
C ILE A 33 -3.02 6.05 -8.81
N PRO A 34 -2.18 7.09 -9.03
CA PRO A 34 -1.94 7.60 -10.38
C PRO A 34 -1.34 6.54 -11.30
N GLU A 35 -0.42 5.71 -10.80
CA GLU A 35 0.22 4.63 -11.57
C GLU A 35 -0.80 3.55 -11.96
N ALA A 36 -1.69 3.15 -11.03
CA ALA A 36 -2.76 2.20 -11.30
C ALA A 36 -3.76 2.73 -12.34
N VAL A 37 -4.20 3.98 -12.22
CA VAL A 37 -5.12 4.62 -13.17
C VAL A 37 -4.48 4.71 -14.55
N ALA A 38 -3.21 5.13 -14.64
CA ALA A 38 -2.49 5.20 -15.91
C ALA A 38 -2.35 3.82 -16.56
N PHE A 39 -2.04 2.79 -15.77
CA PHE A 39 -1.96 1.41 -16.25
C PHE A 39 -3.33 0.94 -16.80
N TYR A 40 -4.40 1.15 -16.05
CA TYR A 40 -5.78 0.81 -16.43
C TYR A 40 -6.17 1.49 -17.75
N LEU A 41 -6.01 2.81 -17.83
CA LEU A 41 -6.36 3.59 -19.02
C LEU A 41 -5.58 3.14 -20.26
N LYS A 42 -4.27 2.92 -20.10
CA LYS A 42 -3.39 2.41 -21.16
C LYS A 42 -3.87 1.04 -21.66
N ASP A 43 -4.18 0.13 -20.74
CA ASP A 43 -4.62 -1.22 -21.09
C ASP A 43 -5.99 -1.20 -21.79
N CYS A 44 -6.92 -0.39 -21.30
CA CYS A 44 -8.22 -0.17 -21.95
C CYS A 44 -8.09 0.39 -23.36
N PHE A 45 -7.21 1.38 -23.55
CA PHE A 45 -6.97 1.99 -24.86
C PHE A 45 -6.42 0.98 -25.87
N TYR A 46 -5.37 0.23 -25.52
CA TYR A 46 -4.76 -0.73 -26.45
C TYR A 46 -5.64 -1.95 -26.74
N LYS A 47 -6.62 -2.25 -25.88
CA LYS A 47 -7.60 -3.32 -26.08
C LYS A 47 -8.91 -2.85 -26.70
N ASP A 48 -9.02 -1.58 -27.06
CA ASP A 48 -10.26 -0.98 -27.60
C ASP A 48 -11.48 -1.16 -26.66
N CYS A 49 -11.25 -1.07 -25.34
CA CYS A 49 -12.30 -1.19 -24.32
C CYS A 49 -12.39 0.03 -23.40
N LEU A 50 -11.82 1.16 -23.83
CA LEU A 50 -11.98 2.43 -23.12
C LEU A 50 -13.41 2.95 -23.32
N CYS A 51 -14.21 2.92 -22.26
CA CYS A 51 -15.57 3.45 -22.26
C CYS A 51 -15.57 4.97 -22.55
N ASP A 52 -16.56 5.45 -23.29
CA ASP A 52 -16.81 6.88 -23.49
C ASP A 52 -17.37 7.49 -22.20
N SER A 53 -16.46 7.86 -21.30
CA SER A 53 -16.77 8.40 -19.98
C SER A 53 -15.74 9.43 -19.54
N PRO A 54 -16.12 10.41 -18.69
CA PRO A 54 -15.15 11.34 -18.12
C PRO A 54 -14.07 10.64 -17.29
N LEU A 55 -12.87 11.24 -17.23
CA LEU A 55 -11.71 10.72 -16.48
C LEU A 55 -12.05 10.33 -15.03
N TYR A 56 -12.90 11.10 -14.33
CA TYR A 56 -13.24 10.81 -12.94
C TYR A 56 -14.00 9.48 -12.77
N ASN A 57 -14.77 9.04 -13.78
CA ASN A 57 -15.42 7.72 -13.77
C ASN A 57 -14.38 6.59 -13.88
N HIS A 58 -13.35 6.76 -14.70
CA HIS A 58 -12.25 5.80 -14.82
C HIS A 58 -11.39 5.73 -13.55
N ILE A 59 -11.16 6.89 -12.90
CA ILE A 59 -10.49 6.94 -11.59
C ILE A 59 -11.31 6.17 -10.56
N ASN A 60 -12.62 6.42 -10.46
CA ASN A 60 -13.50 5.70 -9.53
C ASN A 60 -13.52 4.20 -9.82
N SER A 61 -13.56 3.79 -11.09
CA SER A 61 -13.49 2.37 -11.48
C SER A 61 -12.19 1.71 -11.02
N THR A 62 -11.07 2.45 -11.09
CA THR A 62 -9.78 1.97 -10.58
C THR A 62 -9.78 1.84 -9.06
N PHE A 63 -10.45 2.75 -8.34
CA PHE A 63 -10.64 2.61 -6.89
C PHE A 63 -11.44 1.37 -6.54
N ASP A 64 -12.53 1.10 -7.25
CA ASP A 64 -13.33 -0.11 -7.02
C ASP A 64 -12.49 -1.37 -7.24
N MET A 65 -11.66 -1.40 -8.28
CA MET A 65 -10.73 -2.51 -8.53
C MET A 65 -9.68 -2.69 -7.42
N LEU A 66 -9.15 -1.59 -6.88
CA LEU A 66 -8.16 -1.62 -5.78
C LEU A 66 -8.79 -2.04 -4.45
N CYS A 67 -9.95 -1.49 -4.12
CA CYS A 67 -10.64 -1.70 -2.85
C CYS A 67 -11.34 -3.08 -2.76
N CYS A 68 -11.68 -3.67 -3.91
CA CYS A 68 -12.27 -5.01 -3.99
C CYS A 68 -11.23 -6.07 -4.40
N TYR A 69 -9.94 -5.76 -4.32
CA TYR A 69 -8.87 -6.69 -4.68
C TYR A 69 -8.75 -7.82 -3.64
N GLN A 70 -9.02 -9.06 -4.07
CA GLN A 70 -9.08 -10.25 -3.20
C GLN A 70 -8.04 -11.32 -3.60
N GLU A 71 -6.88 -10.90 -4.11
CA GLU A 71 -5.83 -11.84 -4.48
C GLU A 71 -5.10 -12.44 -3.27
N SER A 72 -4.40 -13.56 -3.52
CA SER A 72 -3.62 -14.26 -2.51
C SER A 72 -2.53 -13.37 -1.92
N ILE A 73 -2.51 -13.27 -0.59
CA ILE A 73 -1.47 -12.54 0.15
C ILE A 73 -0.11 -13.22 -0.02
N ASP A 74 -0.07 -14.55 -0.18
CA ASP A 74 1.16 -15.33 -0.26
C ASP A 74 2.05 -14.90 -1.44
N ASP A 75 1.43 -14.51 -2.55
CA ASP A 75 2.14 -14.04 -3.74
C ASP A 75 2.76 -12.64 -3.55
N MET A 76 2.19 -11.84 -2.64
CA MET A 76 2.66 -10.48 -2.38
C MET A 76 3.81 -10.44 -1.38
N ILE A 77 3.89 -11.40 -0.45
CA ILE A 77 4.89 -11.44 0.63
C ILE A 77 6.34 -11.30 0.09
N PRO A 78 6.77 -12.04 -0.94
CA PRO A 78 8.12 -11.90 -1.48
C PRO A 78 8.42 -10.48 -1.97
N LYS A 79 7.47 -9.86 -2.67
CA LYS A 79 7.64 -8.50 -3.22
C LYS A 79 7.67 -7.45 -2.13
N ILE A 80 6.84 -7.61 -1.09
CA ILE A 80 6.85 -6.77 0.10
C ILE A 80 8.21 -6.86 0.80
N LYS A 81 8.73 -8.09 1.03
CA LYS A 81 10.06 -8.31 1.63
C LYS A 81 11.18 -7.65 0.80
N GLU A 82 11.11 -7.75 -0.52
CA GLU A 82 12.06 -7.11 -1.44
C GLU A 82 12.02 -5.57 -1.33
N ILE A 83 10.82 -4.98 -1.40
CA ILE A 83 10.65 -3.51 -1.30
C ILE A 83 11.13 -3.00 0.05
N LEU A 84 10.80 -3.68 1.15
CA LEU A 84 11.27 -3.35 2.49
C LEU A 84 12.79 -3.33 2.58
N LEU A 85 13.44 -4.35 1.99
CA LEU A 85 14.89 -4.44 1.99
C LEU A 85 15.54 -3.36 1.13
N ILE A 86 15.09 -3.18 -0.11
CA ILE A 86 15.74 -2.29 -1.08
C ILE A 86 15.46 -0.82 -0.77
N LYS A 87 14.19 -0.46 -0.55
CA LYS A 87 13.80 0.95 -0.41
C LYS A 87 13.96 1.48 1.01
N TYR A 88 13.82 0.62 2.01
CA TYR A 88 13.77 1.05 3.41
C TYR A 88 14.87 0.43 4.27
N ASN A 89 15.71 -0.44 3.71
CA ASN A 89 16.77 -1.14 4.42
C ASN A 89 16.26 -1.93 5.65
N LEU A 90 15.03 -2.46 5.55
CA LEU A 90 14.35 -3.25 6.57
C LEU A 90 14.19 -4.69 6.11
N LYS A 91 14.61 -5.65 6.93
CA LYS A 91 14.42 -7.07 6.68
C LYS A 91 13.47 -7.68 7.71
N ILE A 92 12.50 -8.47 7.25
CA ILE A 92 11.62 -9.26 8.12
C ILE A 92 12.42 -10.46 8.65
N LYS A 93 12.60 -10.55 9.97
CA LYS A 93 13.30 -11.64 10.67
C LYS A 93 12.36 -12.76 11.11
N ASN A 94 11.13 -12.40 11.48
CA ASN A 94 10.04 -13.30 11.84
C ASN A 94 8.73 -12.65 11.39
N ASP A 95 7.76 -13.42 10.93
CA ASP A 95 6.45 -12.93 10.47
C ASP A 95 5.33 -13.15 11.50
N ASN A 96 5.51 -14.05 12.48
CA ASN A 96 4.59 -14.23 13.59
C ASN A 96 5.29 -14.49 14.95
N PRO A 97 5.43 -13.48 15.83
CA PRO A 97 5.08 -12.08 15.60
C PRO A 97 6.02 -11.41 14.58
N LEU A 98 5.52 -10.37 13.90
CA LEU A 98 6.30 -9.60 12.94
C LEU A 98 7.46 -8.87 13.62
N ILE A 99 8.69 -9.20 13.23
CA ILE A 99 9.93 -8.61 13.76
C ILE A 99 10.80 -8.15 12.59
N PHE A 100 11.27 -6.91 12.65
CA PHE A 100 12.20 -6.33 11.68
C PHE A 100 13.62 -6.25 12.24
N GLU A 101 14.60 -6.35 11.35
CA GLU A 101 15.98 -5.95 11.59
C GLU A 101 16.40 -4.89 10.56
N LYS A 102 17.13 -3.85 10.98
CA LYS A 102 17.79 -2.94 10.03
C LYS A 102 18.95 -3.69 9.38
N ASN A 103 19.02 -3.67 8.06
CA ASN A 103 20.08 -4.35 7.35
C ASN A 103 21.34 -3.46 7.33
N ASN A 104 22.33 -3.75 8.19
CA ASN A 104 23.53 -2.91 8.37
C ASN A 104 24.57 -3.05 7.25
N LYS A 105 24.17 -3.43 6.03
CA LYS A 105 25.12 -3.46 4.91
C LYS A 105 25.30 -2.04 4.39
N HIS A 106 26.50 -1.51 4.65
CA HIS A 106 27.03 -0.22 4.24
C HIS A 106 26.93 0.01 2.73
#